data_AF-A0A3R7JEQ1-F1
#
_entry.id   AF-A0A3R7JEQ1-F1
#
_cell.length_a   1.000
_cell.length_b   1.000
_cell.length_c   1.000
_cell.angle_alpha   90.00
_cell.angle_beta   90.00
_cell.angle_gamma   90.00
#
_symmetry.space_group_name_H-M   'P 1'
#
loop_
_entity.id
_entity.type
_entity.pdbx_description
1 polymer ?
#
loop_
_entity_poly.entity_id
_entity_poly.type
_entity_poly.pdbx_seq_one_letter_code
_entity_poly.pdbx_strand_id
1 'polypeptide(L)'
;MAKERPPPCHAACSSRCFAVSFSILTFVVLPAGVVTLVEVGDAYLLLFLGQVLLAVGAVEWSCVAIAPLADKMCCGRWYIAAFLLAVLGAVVAVALSYAVESTVFDRNNPASGWRMMVGASVEAAFVSIFCSSLAPTWADAIVLIVYQACVLVASLNAYLKLQVNVIASDAQVDPLFIILAGAIIIIVFRVVTSKVVMQSLLLMLCDVLGLVCIVSPLIAFADLIDQDMNQSFRDQLALFVLVLVATDVGDCAAKELQMHWPRVFQPCRHPLLKSEATTKDLESLVISLACAAIMIVAVRLGSGGEHFNAVEVIVLFCAVALAQWCRLWMTHVRLMAKVSTSAFYLPEGSRTCGILDRMAVFLVAIIVYYPYIKQTYFA
;
A
#
# COMPACT_ATOMS: atom_id res chain seq x y z
N MET A 1 25.41 -39.12 -12.72
CA MET A 1 24.91 -37.82 -13.21
C MET A 1 23.39 -37.83 -13.07
N ALA A 2 22.90 -37.34 -11.93
CA ALA A 2 21.46 -37.24 -11.68
C ALA A 2 20.94 -35.97 -12.34
N LYS A 3 19.96 -36.12 -13.22
CA LYS A 3 19.28 -35.04 -13.93
C LYS A 3 18.37 -34.31 -12.93
N GLU A 4 18.73 -33.09 -12.55
CA GLU A 4 17.87 -32.20 -11.74
C GLU A 4 16.53 -32.03 -12.47
N ARG A 5 15.43 -32.42 -11.80
CA ARG A 5 14.09 -32.10 -12.25
C ARG A 5 13.86 -30.61 -11.97
N PRO A 6 13.40 -29.81 -12.94
CA PRO A 6 12.98 -28.45 -12.66
C PRO A 6 11.77 -28.45 -11.70
N PRO A 7 11.66 -27.48 -10.79
CA PRO A 7 10.53 -27.38 -9.87
C PRO A 7 9.21 -27.21 -10.66
N PRO A 8 8.09 -27.80 -10.17
CA PRO A 8 6.82 -27.90 -10.89
C PRO A 8 6.09 -26.55 -11.13
N CYS A 9 6.66 -25.42 -10.73
CA CYS A 9 5.97 -24.13 -10.70
C CYS A 9 6.08 -23.31 -12.00
N HIS A 10 6.99 -23.64 -12.91
CA HIS A 10 7.20 -22.83 -14.13
C HIS A 10 6.14 -23.00 -15.22
N ALA A 11 5.26 -24.00 -15.13
CA ALA A 11 4.35 -24.35 -16.23
C ALA A 11 2.94 -23.75 -16.14
N ALA A 12 2.52 -23.18 -14.99
CA ALA A 12 1.10 -22.91 -14.76
C ALA A 12 0.66 -21.44 -14.82
N CYS A 13 1.56 -20.46 -14.79
CA CYS A 13 1.17 -19.04 -14.64
C CYS A 13 1.49 -18.16 -15.86
N SER A 14 0.99 -18.57 -17.03
CA SER A 14 0.89 -17.72 -18.22
C SER A 14 -0.59 -17.46 -18.55
N SER A 15 -1.41 -17.14 -17.56
CA SER A 15 -2.76 -16.63 -17.81
C SER A 15 -2.70 -15.11 -17.91
N ARG A 16 -2.48 -14.59 -19.12
CA ARG A 16 -2.65 -13.15 -19.44
C ARG A 16 -4.01 -12.63 -18.96
N CYS A 17 -5.02 -13.49 -18.91
CA CYS A 17 -6.36 -13.14 -18.45
C CYS A 17 -6.38 -12.77 -16.96
N PHE A 18 -5.65 -13.49 -16.10
CA PHE A 18 -5.62 -13.24 -14.66
C PHE A 18 -4.81 -11.98 -14.32
N ALA A 19 -3.70 -11.75 -15.02
CA ALA A 19 -2.90 -10.53 -14.90
C ALA A 19 -3.70 -9.30 -15.36
N VAL A 20 -4.47 -9.39 -16.44
CA VAL A 20 -5.31 -8.29 -16.94
C VAL A 20 -6.49 -8.01 -16.01
N SER A 21 -7.20 -9.02 -15.50
CA SER A 21 -8.28 -8.82 -14.54
C SER A 21 -7.78 -8.22 -13.21
N PHE A 22 -6.58 -8.64 -12.77
CA PHE A 22 -5.94 -8.10 -11.58
C PHE A 22 -5.50 -6.64 -11.78
N SER A 23 -4.93 -6.31 -12.94
CA SER A 23 -4.57 -4.95 -13.34
C SER A 23 -5.80 -4.04 -13.43
N ILE A 24 -6.90 -4.50 -14.02
CA ILE A 24 -8.15 -3.71 -14.11
C ILE A 24 -8.73 -3.47 -12.70
N LEU A 25 -8.70 -4.49 -11.84
CA LEU A 25 -9.14 -4.36 -10.45
C LEU A 25 -8.28 -3.35 -9.66
N THR A 26 -6.97 -3.35 -9.85
CA THR A 26 -6.04 -2.44 -9.13
C THR A 26 -5.91 -1.05 -9.73
N PHE A 27 -6.03 -0.89 -11.05
CA PHE A 27 -5.77 0.39 -11.74
C PHE A 27 -7.03 1.17 -12.12
N VAL A 28 -8.19 0.52 -12.20
CA VAL A 28 -9.44 1.18 -12.61
C VAL A 28 -10.46 1.13 -11.49
N VAL A 29 -10.72 -0.05 -10.93
CA VAL A 29 -11.73 -0.22 -9.88
C VAL A 29 -11.26 0.37 -8.56
N LEU A 30 -9.99 0.20 -8.22
CA LEU A 30 -9.41 0.73 -6.98
C LEU A 30 -9.45 2.28 -6.93
N PRO A 31 -8.92 3.03 -7.91
CA PRO A 31 -8.91 4.50 -7.85
C PRO A 31 -10.30 5.10 -8.09
N ALA A 32 -11.11 4.54 -8.98
CA ALA A 32 -12.49 4.98 -9.18
C ALA A 32 -13.35 4.68 -7.94
N GLY A 33 -13.11 3.53 -7.30
CA GLY A 33 -13.64 3.19 -5.98
C GLY A 33 -13.28 4.27 -4.97
N VAL A 34 -11.98 4.54 -4.73
CA VAL A 34 -11.51 5.60 -3.81
C VAL A 34 -12.23 6.92 -4.03
N VAL A 35 -12.34 7.39 -5.28
CA VAL A 35 -12.98 8.67 -5.60
C VAL A 35 -14.48 8.64 -5.29
N THR A 36 -15.19 7.58 -5.67
CA THR A 36 -16.62 7.42 -5.31
C THR A 36 -16.86 7.21 -3.82
N LEU A 37 -15.87 6.70 -3.09
CA LEU A 37 -15.96 6.32 -1.68
C LEU A 37 -15.60 7.49 -0.76
N VAL A 38 -14.69 8.36 -1.20
CA VAL A 38 -14.42 9.67 -0.59
C VAL A 38 -15.65 10.59 -0.67
N GLU A 39 -16.45 10.49 -1.73
CA GLU A 39 -17.74 11.19 -1.82
C GLU A 39 -18.77 10.66 -0.80
N VAL A 40 -18.79 9.34 -0.56
CA VAL A 40 -19.73 8.71 0.38
C VAL A 40 -19.32 8.94 1.84
N GLY A 41 -18.04 9.24 2.12
CA GLY A 41 -17.55 9.59 3.46
C GLY A 41 -17.36 8.39 4.40
N ASP A 42 -17.24 7.18 3.84
CA ASP A 42 -17.12 5.95 4.61
C ASP A 42 -15.65 5.48 4.71
N ALA A 43 -15.05 5.65 5.88
CA ALA A 43 -13.62 5.40 6.14
C ALA A 43 -13.15 3.95 5.91
N TYR A 44 -14.06 2.99 6.02
CA TYR A 44 -13.79 1.55 5.98
C TYR A 44 -13.43 1.02 4.59
N LEU A 45 -13.79 1.74 3.54
CA LEU A 45 -13.50 1.38 2.15
C LEU A 45 -12.09 1.75 1.71
N LEU A 46 -11.34 2.47 2.55
CA LEU A 46 -9.92 2.75 2.36
C LEU A 46 -9.02 1.78 3.15
N LEU A 47 -9.54 1.17 4.23
CA LEU A 47 -8.96 -0.05 4.81
C LEU A 47 -8.97 -1.18 3.78
N PHE A 48 -10.09 -1.38 3.07
CA PHE A 48 -10.18 -2.26 1.91
C PHE A 48 -9.05 -2.00 0.90
N LEU A 49 -8.81 -0.74 0.58
CA LEU A 49 -7.76 -0.33 -0.35
C LEU A 49 -6.35 -0.67 0.13
N GLY A 50 -5.99 -0.26 1.35
CA GLY A 50 -4.67 -0.51 1.94
C GLY A 50 -4.37 -2.00 2.10
N GLN A 51 -5.39 -2.78 2.43
CA GLN A 51 -5.31 -4.23 2.62
C GLN A 51 -5.16 -4.98 1.29
N VAL A 52 -5.93 -4.60 0.27
CA VAL A 52 -5.76 -5.11 -1.09
C VAL A 52 -4.39 -4.73 -1.63
N LEU A 53 -3.89 -3.53 -1.35
CA LEU A 53 -2.57 -3.07 -1.79
C LEU A 53 -1.40 -3.80 -1.13
N LEU A 54 -1.46 -4.04 0.19
CA LEU A 54 -0.49 -4.86 0.91
C LEU A 54 -0.48 -6.31 0.40
N ALA A 55 -1.66 -6.86 0.15
CA ALA A 55 -1.84 -8.20 -0.41
C ALA A 55 -1.32 -8.33 -1.84
N VAL A 56 -1.53 -7.31 -2.67
CA VAL A 56 -1.06 -7.24 -4.05
C VAL A 56 0.45 -7.02 -4.13
N GLY A 57 1.09 -6.41 -3.13
CA GLY A 57 2.54 -6.18 -3.16
C GLY A 57 3.40 -7.42 -2.87
N ALA A 58 2.82 -8.46 -2.27
CA ALA A 58 3.56 -9.49 -1.54
C ALA A 58 3.47 -10.94 -2.09
N VAL A 59 2.65 -11.19 -3.10
CA VAL A 59 2.47 -12.51 -3.71
C VAL A 59 3.57 -12.81 -4.74
N GLU A 60 4.44 -13.75 -4.40
CA GLU A 60 5.43 -14.30 -5.34
C GLU A 60 4.97 -15.69 -5.83
N TRP A 61 4.80 -15.87 -7.14
CA TRP A 61 4.22 -17.09 -7.71
C TRP A 61 5.24 -18.23 -7.97
N SER A 62 6.52 -18.00 -7.64
CA SER A 62 7.64 -18.89 -7.95
C SER A 62 7.78 -20.03 -6.93
N CYS A 63 7.53 -19.74 -5.64
CA CYS A 63 7.60 -20.65 -4.50
C CYS A 63 6.49 -20.28 -3.50
N VAL A 64 5.76 -21.27 -3.00
CA VAL A 64 4.56 -21.05 -2.16
C VAL A 64 4.74 -21.68 -0.79
N ALA A 65 4.66 -20.88 0.28
CA ALA A 65 4.84 -21.32 1.66
C ALA A 65 3.88 -22.44 2.07
N ILE A 66 2.70 -22.52 1.46
CA ILE A 66 1.70 -23.57 1.74
C ILE A 66 2.00 -24.92 1.07
N ALA A 67 2.97 -25.01 0.15
CA ALA A 67 3.31 -26.24 -0.56
C ALA A 67 3.44 -27.49 0.35
N PRO A 68 4.23 -27.48 1.45
CA PRO A 68 4.35 -28.65 2.32
C PRO A 68 3.05 -29.02 3.06
N LEU A 69 2.14 -28.07 3.28
CA LEU A 69 0.84 -28.31 3.89
C LEU A 69 -0.16 -28.84 2.86
N ALA A 70 -0.11 -28.30 1.63
CA ALA A 70 -0.94 -28.73 0.51
C ALA A 70 -0.65 -30.17 0.06
N ASP A 71 0.62 -30.59 0.14
CA ASP A 71 1.03 -31.97 -0.15
C ASP A 71 0.45 -32.96 0.86
N LYS A 72 0.28 -32.55 2.13
CA LYS A 72 -0.31 -33.39 3.18
C LYS A 72 -1.83 -33.44 3.14
N MET A 73 -2.50 -32.31 2.89
CA MET A 73 -3.94 -32.18 3.09
C MET A 73 -4.77 -32.09 1.80
N CYS A 74 -4.18 -31.64 0.69
CA CYS A 74 -4.94 -31.27 -0.52
C CYS A 74 -4.41 -31.93 -1.79
N CYS A 75 -3.73 -33.08 -1.67
CA CYS A 75 -3.20 -33.85 -2.80
C CYS A 75 -2.32 -32.99 -3.75
N GLY A 76 -1.54 -32.05 -3.20
CA GLY A 76 -0.67 -31.15 -3.95
C GLY A 76 -1.36 -29.94 -4.61
N ARG A 77 -2.66 -29.73 -4.38
CA ARG A 77 -3.40 -28.56 -4.89
C ARG A 77 -3.28 -27.38 -3.91
N TRP A 78 -2.21 -26.61 -4.06
CA TRP A 78 -1.88 -25.46 -3.19
C TRP A 78 -2.98 -24.39 -3.12
N TYR A 79 -3.67 -24.10 -4.22
CA TYR A 79 -4.73 -23.07 -4.26
C TYR A 79 -5.95 -23.44 -3.40
N ILE A 80 -6.28 -24.74 -3.28
CA ILE A 80 -7.39 -25.20 -2.42
C ILE A 80 -6.99 -25.07 -0.95
N ALA A 81 -5.77 -25.47 -0.61
CA ALA A 81 -5.25 -25.34 0.75
C ALA A 81 -5.21 -23.88 1.19
N ALA A 82 -4.75 -22.98 0.32
CA ALA A 82 -4.70 -21.53 0.55
C ALA A 82 -6.10 -20.95 0.80
N PHE A 83 -7.06 -21.31 -0.06
CA PHE A 83 -8.43 -20.87 0.07
C PHE A 83 -9.08 -21.36 1.37
N LEU A 84 -8.92 -22.65 1.72
CA LEU A 84 -9.47 -23.22 2.95
C LEU A 84 -8.88 -22.55 4.20
N LEU A 85 -7.57 -22.28 4.20
CA LEU A 85 -6.90 -21.58 5.31
C LEU A 85 -7.42 -20.15 5.46
N ALA A 86 -7.59 -19.44 4.34
CA ALA A 86 -8.14 -18.08 4.33
C ALA A 86 -9.60 -18.04 4.81
N VAL A 87 -10.44 -18.99 4.40
CA VAL A 87 -11.82 -19.12 4.88
C VAL A 87 -11.84 -19.40 6.39
N LEU A 88 -10.98 -20.29 6.88
CA LEU A 88 -10.90 -20.59 8.32
C LEU A 88 -10.49 -19.34 9.12
N GLY A 89 -9.53 -18.57 8.61
CA GLY A 89 -9.14 -17.29 9.17
C GLY A 89 -10.26 -16.26 9.20
N ALA A 90 -11.03 -16.16 8.12
CA ALA A 90 -12.21 -15.29 8.03
C ALA A 90 -13.28 -15.68 9.07
N VAL A 91 -13.53 -16.98 9.25
CA VAL A 91 -14.47 -17.48 10.28
C VAL A 91 -14.00 -17.12 11.69
N VAL A 92 -12.70 -17.26 11.97
CA VAL A 92 -12.13 -16.84 13.27
C VAL A 92 -12.27 -15.33 13.47
N ALA A 93 -12.05 -14.52 12.43
CA ALA A 93 -12.23 -13.07 12.49
C ALA A 93 -13.69 -12.70 12.79
N VAL A 94 -14.67 -13.35 12.15
CA VAL A 94 -16.10 -13.19 12.45
C VAL A 94 -16.38 -13.52 13.92
N ALA A 95 -15.90 -14.65 14.41
CA ALA A 95 -16.12 -15.09 15.79
C ALA A 95 -15.53 -14.10 16.81
N LEU A 96 -14.32 -13.60 16.56
CA LEU A 96 -13.67 -12.59 17.39
C LEU A 96 -14.45 -11.27 17.37
N SER A 97 -14.90 -10.81 16.20
CA SER A 97 -15.71 -9.60 16.08
C SER A 97 -17.02 -9.71 16.86
N TYR A 98 -17.74 -10.84 16.79
CA TYR A 98 -18.94 -11.04 17.60
C TYR A 98 -18.65 -11.15 19.10
N ALA A 99 -17.50 -11.73 19.48
CA ALA A 99 -17.08 -11.75 20.87
C ALA A 99 -16.86 -10.32 21.40
N VAL A 100 -16.18 -9.47 20.63
CA VAL A 100 -16.00 -8.05 20.97
C VAL A 100 -17.34 -7.31 21.00
N GLU A 101 -18.25 -7.63 20.07
CA GLU A 101 -19.59 -7.02 20.07
C GLU A 101 -20.32 -7.28 21.39
N SER A 102 -20.27 -8.53 21.85
CA SER A 102 -20.94 -8.96 23.08
C SER A 102 -20.36 -8.37 24.37
N THR A 103 -19.09 -7.95 24.36
CA THR A 103 -18.43 -7.37 25.54
C THR A 103 -18.48 -5.85 25.55
N VAL A 104 -18.54 -5.21 24.38
CA VAL A 104 -18.42 -3.75 24.23
C VAL A 104 -19.77 -3.07 24.04
N PHE A 105 -20.74 -3.69 23.35
CA PHE A 105 -22.00 -3.04 23.00
C PHE A 105 -23.19 -3.62 23.77
N ASP A 106 -24.03 -2.74 24.30
CA ASP A 106 -25.35 -3.14 24.80
C ASP A 106 -26.26 -3.53 23.63
N ARG A 107 -26.89 -4.70 23.74
CA ARG A 107 -27.66 -5.40 22.68
C ARG A 107 -28.74 -4.56 21.97
N ASN A 108 -29.10 -3.40 22.54
CA ASN A 108 -30.20 -2.55 22.09
C ASN A 108 -29.78 -1.36 21.21
N ASN A 109 -28.49 -1.05 21.07
CA ASN A 109 -28.06 0.07 20.22
C ASN A 109 -26.69 -0.20 19.56
N PRO A 110 -26.63 -0.97 18.45
CA PRO A 110 -25.39 -1.14 17.72
C PRO A 110 -24.93 0.20 17.14
N ALA A 111 -23.69 0.60 17.41
CA ALA A 111 -23.13 1.84 16.87
C ALA A 111 -23.16 1.82 15.34
N SER A 112 -23.43 2.98 14.73
CA SER A 112 -23.31 3.17 13.28
C SER A 112 -21.90 2.79 12.83
N GLY A 113 -21.80 1.99 11.78
CA GLY A 113 -20.51 1.53 11.22
C GLY A 113 -19.95 0.22 11.79
N TRP A 114 -20.46 -0.31 12.92
CA TRP A 114 -19.89 -1.52 13.53
C TRP A 114 -19.90 -2.73 12.58
N ARG A 115 -21.03 -2.98 11.92
CA ARG A 115 -21.17 -4.07 10.94
C ARG A 115 -20.21 -3.93 9.77
N MET A 116 -19.87 -2.70 9.39
CA MET A 116 -18.93 -2.42 8.32
C MET A 116 -17.48 -2.68 8.78
N MET A 117 -17.16 -2.32 10.02
CA MET A 117 -15.88 -2.68 10.64
C MET A 117 -15.67 -4.19 10.75
N VAL A 118 -16.72 -4.95 11.09
CA VAL A 118 -16.70 -6.42 11.04
C VAL A 118 -16.50 -6.93 9.62
N GLY A 119 -17.14 -6.33 8.61
CA GLY A 119 -16.89 -6.66 7.21
C GLY A 119 -15.42 -6.47 6.82
N ALA A 120 -14.85 -5.31 7.14
CA ALA A 120 -13.46 -4.98 6.86
C ALA A 120 -12.48 -5.92 7.59
N SER A 121 -12.77 -6.32 8.84
CA SER A 121 -11.89 -7.22 9.59
C SER A 121 -11.85 -8.64 9.01
N VAL A 122 -13.00 -9.14 8.55
CA VAL A 122 -13.15 -10.47 7.96
C VAL A 122 -12.43 -10.54 6.62
N GLU A 123 -12.59 -9.52 5.80
CA GLU A 123 -11.87 -9.42 4.54
C GLU A 123 -10.36 -9.29 4.78
N ALA A 124 -9.94 -8.44 5.71
CA ALA A 124 -8.54 -8.28 6.07
C ALA A 124 -7.88 -9.62 6.42
N ALA A 125 -8.58 -10.44 7.21
CA ALA A 125 -8.13 -11.75 7.62
C ALA A 125 -8.08 -12.73 6.43
N PHE A 126 -9.11 -12.74 5.58
CA PHE A 126 -9.14 -13.58 4.40
C PHE A 126 -7.98 -13.26 3.45
N VAL A 127 -7.86 -11.99 3.07
CA VAL A 127 -6.88 -11.50 2.10
C VAL A 127 -5.45 -11.67 2.61
N SER A 128 -5.18 -11.33 3.88
CA SER A 128 -3.84 -11.52 4.46
C SER A 128 -3.45 -12.98 4.54
N ILE A 129 -4.32 -13.87 5.01
CA ILE A 129 -3.99 -15.30 5.12
C ILE A 129 -3.83 -15.93 3.74
N PHE A 130 -4.66 -15.52 2.78
CA PHE A 130 -4.51 -15.95 1.39
C PHE A 130 -3.16 -15.49 0.82
N CYS A 131 -2.80 -14.22 0.94
CA CYS A 131 -1.52 -13.71 0.41
C CYS A 131 -0.30 -14.28 1.14
N SER A 132 -0.37 -14.42 2.46
CA SER A 132 0.68 -15.06 3.26
C SER A 132 0.87 -16.53 2.90
N SER A 133 -0.19 -17.24 2.50
CA SER A 133 -0.06 -18.62 2.02
C SER A 133 0.73 -18.71 0.71
N LEU A 134 0.74 -17.61 -0.07
CA LEU A 134 1.47 -17.46 -1.32
C LEU A 134 2.87 -16.83 -1.15
N ALA A 135 3.28 -16.51 0.08
CA ALA A 135 4.62 -15.98 0.34
C ALA A 135 5.69 -17.04 0.03
N PRO A 136 6.92 -16.64 -0.35
CA PRO A 136 7.98 -17.57 -0.70
C PRO A 136 8.48 -18.41 0.49
N THR A 137 8.40 -17.86 1.71
CA THR A 137 8.74 -18.58 2.95
C THR A 137 7.68 -18.38 4.03
N TRP A 138 7.61 -19.31 4.99
CA TRP A 138 6.73 -19.22 6.16
C TRP A 138 7.09 -18.06 7.09
N ALA A 139 8.35 -17.60 7.07
CA ALA A 139 8.75 -16.41 7.81
C ALA A 139 8.22 -15.13 7.15
N ASP A 140 8.28 -15.03 5.83
CA ASP A 140 7.68 -13.90 5.09
C ASP A 140 6.15 -13.90 5.22
N ALA A 141 5.53 -15.08 5.22
CA ALA A 141 4.09 -15.23 5.48
C ALA A 141 3.65 -14.60 6.81
N ILE A 142 4.46 -14.77 7.86
CA ILE A 142 4.17 -14.24 9.20
C ILE A 142 4.40 -12.75 9.25
N VAL A 143 5.45 -12.23 8.60
CA VAL A 143 5.66 -10.78 8.47
C VAL A 143 4.44 -10.11 7.83
N LEU A 144 3.88 -10.69 6.76
CA LEU A 144 2.69 -10.17 6.09
C LEU A 144 1.43 -10.21 6.99
N ILE A 145 1.25 -11.27 7.78
CA ILE A 145 0.15 -11.33 8.77
C ILE A 145 0.34 -10.22 9.82
N VAL A 146 1.57 -10.00 10.29
CA VAL A 146 1.86 -8.95 11.29
C VAL A 146 1.60 -7.56 10.70
N TYR A 147 2.01 -7.28 9.46
CA TYR A 147 1.71 -6.01 8.79
C TYR A 147 0.21 -5.74 8.76
N GLN A 148 -0.57 -6.72 8.34
CA GLN A 148 -2.03 -6.59 8.30
C GLN A 148 -2.63 -6.40 9.69
N ALA A 149 -2.17 -7.18 10.68
CA ALA A 149 -2.64 -7.10 12.04
C ALA A 149 -2.39 -5.70 12.64
N CYS A 150 -1.23 -5.10 12.39
CA CYS A 150 -0.92 -3.74 12.83
C CYS A 150 -1.90 -2.71 12.25
N VAL A 151 -2.18 -2.76 10.93
CA VAL A 151 -3.16 -1.86 10.30
C VAL A 151 -4.55 -2.06 10.90
N LEU A 152 -4.99 -3.31 11.02
CA LEU A 152 -6.31 -3.65 11.53
C LEU A 152 -6.49 -3.21 12.99
N VAL A 153 -5.53 -3.48 13.87
CA VAL A 153 -5.60 -3.07 15.28
C VAL A 153 -5.58 -1.55 15.41
N ALA A 154 -4.76 -0.85 14.62
CA ALA A 154 -4.74 0.60 14.65
C ALA A 154 -6.08 1.21 14.20
N SER A 155 -6.67 0.70 13.12
CA SER A 155 -7.97 1.14 12.63
C SER A 155 -9.11 0.83 13.59
N LEU A 156 -9.13 -0.35 14.20
CA LEU A 156 -10.12 -0.70 15.22
C LEU A 156 -10.02 0.21 16.46
N ASN A 157 -8.80 0.51 16.89
CA ASN A 157 -8.54 1.41 18.00
C ASN A 157 -9.00 2.85 17.69
N ALA A 158 -8.75 3.35 16.47
CA ALA A 158 -9.24 4.64 16.02
C ALA A 158 -10.78 4.69 15.98
N TYR A 159 -11.42 3.66 15.40
CA TYR A 159 -12.87 3.56 15.32
C TYR A 159 -13.56 3.54 16.70
N LEU A 160 -13.08 2.69 17.62
CA LEU A 160 -13.66 2.56 18.96
C LEU A 160 -13.55 3.86 19.77
N LYS A 161 -12.51 4.66 19.51
CA LYS A 161 -12.35 5.99 20.09
C LYS A 161 -13.29 7.00 19.43
N LEU A 162 -13.19 7.18 18.12
CA LEU A 162 -13.81 8.30 17.40
C LEU A 162 -15.32 8.13 17.23
N GLN A 163 -15.79 6.94 16.87
CA GLN A 163 -17.22 6.74 16.54
C GLN A 163 -18.04 6.13 17.67
N VAL A 164 -17.41 5.33 18.53
CA VAL A 164 -18.11 4.62 19.61
C VAL A 164 -17.90 5.30 20.97
N ASN A 165 -16.85 6.10 21.13
CA ASN A 165 -16.49 6.81 22.37
C ASN A 165 -16.45 5.91 23.62
N VAL A 166 -16.13 4.61 23.44
CA VAL A 166 -16.04 3.64 24.54
C VAL A 166 -14.68 3.70 25.23
N ILE A 167 -13.63 4.07 24.49
CA ILE A 167 -12.28 4.15 25.00
C ILE A 167 -12.07 5.56 25.59
N ALA A 168 -11.84 5.65 26.90
CA ALA A 168 -11.42 6.90 27.54
C ALA A 168 -10.13 7.42 26.90
N SER A 169 -9.98 8.74 26.78
CA SER A 169 -8.83 9.35 26.08
C SER A 169 -7.47 8.88 26.59
N ASP A 170 -7.37 8.47 27.86
CA ASP A 170 -6.14 8.00 28.50
C ASP A 170 -5.81 6.51 28.23
N ALA A 171 -6.75 5.76 27.63
CA ALA A 171 -6.59 4.34 27.29
C ALA A 171 -6.33 4.11 25.80
N GLN A 172 -6.20 5.17 25.00
CA GLN A 172 -5.88 5.05 23.58
C GLN A 172 -4.48 4.46 23.41
N VAL A 173 -4.38 3.38 22.64
CA VAL A 173 -3.08 2.84 22.26
C VAL A 173 -2.47 3.74 21.18
N ASP A 174 -1.28 4.28 21.44
CA ASP A 174 -0.55 5.05 20.44
C ASP A 174 -0.25 4.21 19.20
N PRO A 175 -0.48 4.70 17.97
CA PRO A 175 -0.12 4.00 16.73
C PRO A 175 1.36 3.56 16.70
N LEU A 176 2.23 4.37 17.31
CA LEU A 176 3.66 4.08 17.45
C LEU A 176 3.92 2.83 18.30
N PHE A 177 3.10 2.59 19.33
CA PHE A 177 3.18 1.39 20.16
C PHE A 177 2.74 0.14 19.37
N ILE A 178 1.69 0.25 18.54
CA ILE A 178 1.22 -0.86 17.68
C ILE A 178 2.30 -1.24 16.66
N ILE A 179 2.94 -0.24 16.05
CA ILE A 179 4.08 -0.39 15.12
C ILE A 179 5.27 -1.05 15.83
N LEU A 180 5.62 -0.58 17.03
CA LEU A 180 6.72 -1.13 17.82
C LEU A 180 6.47 -2.58 18.22
N ALA A 181 5.25 -2.90 18.67
CA ALA A 181 4.86 -4.27 18.99
C ALA A 181 4.97 -5.19 17.76
N GLY A 182 4.50 -4.73 16.60
CA GLY A 182 4.67 -5.44 15.33
C GLY A 182 6.14 -5.69 14.97
N ALA A 183 6.98 -4.66 15.11
CA ALA A 183 8.41 -4.76 14.87
C ALA A 183 9.08 -5.79 15.81
N ILE A 184 8.73 -5.80 17.10
CA ILE A 184 9.26 -6.77 18.07
C ILE A 184 8.88 -8.20 17.67
N ILE A 185 7.62 -8.44 17.29
CA ILE A 185 7.16 -9.76 16.86
C ILE A 185 7.96 -10.23 15.64
N ILE A 186 8.14 -9.37 14.64
CA ILE A 186 8.94 -9.67 13.44
C ILE A 186 10.39 -9.98 13.79
N ILE A 187 11.02 -9.14 14.62
CA ILE A 187 12.42 -9.32 15.05
C ILE A 187 12.59 -10.66 15.75
N VAL A 188 11.74 -10.97 16.74
CA VAL A 188 11.78 -12.24 17.48
C VAL A 188 11.61 -13.42 16.53
N PHE A 189 10.65 -13.33 15.61
CA PHE A 189 10.40 -14.40 14.65
C PHE A 189 11.59 -14.63 13.71
N ARG A 190 12.13 -13.57 13.11
CA ARG A 190 13.32 -13.65 12.23
C ARG A 190 14.55 -14.15 12.96
N VAL A 191 14.74 -13.78 14.23
CA VAL A 191 15.84 -14.29 15.06
C VAL A 191 15.69 -15.80 15.29
N VAL A 192 14.50 -16.29 15.61
CA VAL A 192 14.25 -17.72 15.86
C VAL A 192 14.36 -18.57 14.59
N THR A 193 13.95 -18.04 13.44
CA THR A 193 13.97 -18.77 12.15
C THR A 193 15.34 -18.80 11.46
N SER A 194 16.25 -17.91 11.85
CA SER A 194 17.54 -17.70 11.19
C SER A 194 18.55 -18.81 11.46
N LYS A 195 19.13 -19.39 10.41
CA LYS A 195 20.34 -20.23 10.47
C LYS A 195 21.63 -19.48 10.15
N VAL A 196 21.55 -18.31 9.51
CA VAL A 196 22.70 -17.52 9.02
C VAL A 196 22.52 -16.06 9.42
N VAL A 197 23.41 -15.56 10.28
CA VAL A 197 23.25 -14.27 10.96
C VAL A 197 23.16 -13.08 9.99
N MET A 198 24.03 -13.00 8.99
CA MET A 198 24.10 -11.84 8.10
C MET A 198 22.87 -11.71 7.19
N GLN A 199 22.43 -12.81 6.59
CA GLN A 199 21.25 -12.81 5.71
C GLN A 199 19.97 -12.46 6.48
N SER A 200 19.86 -12.95 7.71
CA SER A 200 18.70 -12.68 8.55
C SER A 200 18.68 -11.27 9.12
N LEU A 201 19.84 -10.66 9.37
CA LEU A 201 19.92 -9.25 9.75
C LEU A 201 19.46 -8.35 8.60
N LEU A 202 19.86 -8.66 7.36
CA LEU A 202 19.39 -7.93 6.18
C LEU A 202 17.87 -8.07 5.99
N LEU A 203 17.34 -9.30 6.08
CA LEU A 203 15.89 -9.54 5.98
C LEU A 203 15.12 -8.84 7.10
N MET A 204 15.62 -8.90 8.34
CA MET A 204 15.04 -8.16 9.47
C MET A 204 15.00 -6.66 9.20
N LEU A 205 16.10 -6.07 8.73
CA LEU A 205 16.15 -4.65 8.40
C LEU A 205 15.12 -4.29 7.31
N CYS A 206 15.02 -5.13 6.27
CA CYS A 206 14.03 -4.95 5.20
C CYS A 206 12.58 -5.06 5.72
N ASP A 207 12.29 -5.98 6.63
CA ASP A 207 10.95 -6.11 7.21
C ASP A 207 10.61 -4.93 8.13
N VAL A 208 11.56 -4.48 8.96
CA VAL A 208 11.33 -3.30 9.81
C VAL A 208 11.14 -2.06 8.93
N LEU A 209 11.91 -1.92 7.84
CA LEU A 209 11.71 -0.86 6.85
C LEU A 209 10.35 -0.99 6.15
N GLY A 210 9.89 -2.18 5.81
CA GLY A 210 8.55 -2.39 5.25
C GLY A 210 7.45 -1.96 6.23
N LEU A 211 7.59 -2.27 7.51
CA LEU A 211 6.66 -1.85 8.55
C LEU A 211 6.65 -0.31 8.70
N VAL A 212 7.82 0.33 8.72
CA VAL A 212 7.91 1.79 8.87
C VAL A 212 7.49 2.53 7.59
N CYS A 213 7.85 2.04 6.41
CA CYS A 213 7.63 2.74 5.14
C CYS A 213 6.29 2.42 4.47
N ILE A 214 5.66 1.28 4.80
CA ILE A 214 4.38 0.86 4.19
C ILE A 214 3.26 0.82 5.22
N VAL A 215 3.46 0.17 6.36
CA VAL A 215 2.40 0.00 7.36
C VAL A 215 2.11 1.32 8.10
N SER A 216 3.16 2.05 8.53
CA SER A 216 2.98 3.33 9.23
C SER A 216 2.16 4.37 8.44
N PRO A 217 2.43 4.61 7.14
CA PRO A 217 1.68 5.61 6.38
C PRO A 217 0.25 5.16 6.09
N LEU A 218 0.01 3.85 5.95
CA LEU A 218 -1.34 3.30 5.84
C LEU A 218 -2.15 3.51 7.14
N ILE A 219 -1.51 3.35 8.29
CA ILE A 219 -2.14 3.65 9.59
C ILE A 219 -2.46 5.16 9.70
N ALA A 220 -1.51 6.02 9.33
CA ALA A 220 -1.72 7.47 9.34
C ALA A 220 -2.84 7.90 8.39
N PHE A 221 -2.94 7.25 7.22
CA PHE A 221 -4.04 7.47 6.30
C PHE A 221 -5.38 7.03 6.86
N ALA A 222 -5.46 5.82 7.44
CA ALA A 222 -6.69 5.33 8.08
C ALA A 222 -7.16 6.28 9.18
N ASP A 223 -6.25 6.76 10.04
CA ASP A 223 -6.54 7.72 11.10
C ASP A 223 -7.09 9.06 10.59
N LEU A 224 -6.67 9.53 9.41
CA LEU A 224 -7.22 10.75 8.80
C LEU A 224 -8.67 10.58 8.36
N ILE A 225 -9.02 9.40 7.87
CA ILE A 225 -10.33 9.17 7.26
C ILE A 225 -11.36 8.79 8.34
N ASP A 226 -10.93 8.14 9.41
CA ASP A 226 -11.78 7.78 10.55
C ASP A 226 -12.30 9.01 11.33
N GLN A 227 -11.73 10.20 11.09
CA GLN A 227 -12.16 11.46 11.71
C GLN A 227 -13.39 12.05 11.01
N ASP A 228 -14.23 12.77 11.76
CA ASP A 228 -15.44 13.39 11.18
C ASP A 228 -15.09 14.37 10.06
N MET A 229 -15.40 13.95 8.83
CA MET A 229 -14.94 14.60 7.61
C MET A 229 -15.71 15.89 7.33
N ASN A 230 -15.20 17.04 7.76
CA ASN A 230 -15.70 18.35 7.34
C ASN A 230 -15.55 18.53 5.81
N GLN A 231 -16.46 19.27 5.17
CA GLN A 231 -16.48 19.41 3.71
C GLN A 231 -15.15 19.94 3.16
N SER A 232 -14.55 20.94 3.83
CA SER A 232 -13.25 21.50 3.44
C SER A 232 -12.11 20.47 3.51
N PHE A 233 -12.18 19.54 4.46
CA PHE A 233 -11.18 18.47 4.57
C PHE A 233 -11.34 17.43 3.44
N ARG A 234 -12.58 17.11 3.06
CA ARG A 234 -12.87 16.22 1.91
C ARG A 234 -12.33 16.81 0.61
N ASP A 235 -12.57 18.09 0.36
CA ASP A 235 -12.09 18.79 -0.83
C ASP A 235 -10.55 18.80 -0.88
N GLN A 236 -9.89 18.97 0.28
CA GLN A 236 -8.43 18.93 0.38
C GLN A 236 -7.85 17.52 0.16
N LEU A 237 -8.49 16.49 0.72
CA LEU A 237 -8.09 15.10 0.49
C LEU A 237 -8.26 14.72 -0.97
N ALA A 238 -9.37 15.13 -1.60
CA ALA A 238 -9.62 14.94 -3.02
C ALA A 238 -8.54 15.62 -3.87
N LEU A 239 -8.17 16.87 -3.55
CA LEU A 239 -7.06 17.57 -4.22
C LEU A 239 -5.73 16.81 -4.06
N PHE A 240 -5.41 16.33 -2.85
CA PHE A 240 -4.20 15.54 -2.59
C PHE A 240 -4.13 14.30 -3.48
N VAL A 241 -5.21 13.51 -3.55
CA VAL A 241 -5.28 12.30 -4.38
C VAL A 241 -5.18 12.65 -5.87
N LEU A 242 -5.88 13.68 -6.34
CA LEU A 242 -5.86 14.13 -7.73
C LEU A 242 -4.45 14.53 -8.17
N VAL A 243 -3.73 15.26 -7.33
CA VAL A 243 -2.35 15.68 -7.62
C VAL A 243 -1.41 14.48 -7.68
N LEU A 244 -1.54 13.51 -6.77
CA LEU A 244 -0.73 12.30 -6.81
C LEU A 244 -1.01 11.46 -8.06
N VAL A 245 -2.27 11.25 -8.41
CA VAL A 245 -2.66 10.55 -9.66
C VAL A 245 -2.09 11.29 -10.88
N ALA A 246 -2.17 12.61 -10.89
CA ALA A 246 -1.61 13.41 -11.98
C ALA A 246 -0.09 13.29 -12.10
N THR A 247 0.62 13.18 -10.97
CA THR A 247 2.07 12.97 -11.00
C THR A 247 2.45 11.60 -11.55
N ASP A 248 1.65 10.57 -11.25
CA ASP A 248 1.83 9.21 -11.79
C ASP A 248 1.54 9.14 -13.28
N VAL A 249 0.46 9.79 -13.71
CA VAL A 249 0.15 9.94 -15.13
C VAL A 249 1.25 10.73 -15.84
N GLY A 250 1.78 11.79 -15.22
CA GLY A 250 2.87 12.61 -15.75
C GLY A 250 4.17 11.82 -15.95
N ASP A 251 4.58 11.00 -14.98
CA ASP A 251 5.76 10.12 -15.12
C ASP A 251 5.57 9.05 -16.20
N CYS A 252 4.37 8.46 -16.29
CA CYS A 252 4.05 7.51 -17.36
C CYS A 252 4.07 8.19 -18.74
N ALA A 253 3.44 9.36 -18.86
CA ALA A 253 3.41 10.15 -20.08
C ALA A 253 4.81 10.60 -20.51
N ALA A 254 5.66 11.02 -19.57
CA ALA A 254 7.04 11.40 -19.83
C ALA A 254 7.84 10.26 -20.48
N LYS A 255 7.74 9.05 -19.91
CA LYS A 255 8.42 7.86 -20.44
C LYS A 255 7.92 7.48 -21.83
N GLU A 256 6.60 7.54 -22.07
CA GLU A 256 6.02 7.30 -23.39
C GLU A 256 6.45 8.36 -24.42
N LEU A 257 6.50 9.63 -24.00
CA LEU A 257 6.89 10.76 -24.85
C LEU A 257 8.38 10.69 -25.23
N GLN A 258 9.25 10.31 -24.30
CA GLN A 258 10.67 10.08 -24.54
C GLN A 258 10.93 8.93 -25.54
N MET A 259 10.06 7.91 -25.53
CA MET A 259 10.15 6.77 -26.45
C MET A 259 9.67 7.13 -27.86
N HIS A 260 8.54 7.82 -27.97
CA HIS A 260 7.92 8.15 -29.26
C HIS A 260 8.61 9.34 -29.96
N TRP A 261 9.13 10.31 -29.19
CA TRP A 261 9.70 11.55 -29.73
C TRP A 261 11.10 11.87 -29.17
N PRO A 262 12.11 11.00 -29.38
CA PRO A 262 13.45 11.20 -28.82
C PRO A 262 14.14 12.49 -29.33
N ARG A 263 13.74 12.99 -30.50
CA ARG A 263 14.29 14.20 -31.13
C ARG A 263 13.87 15.49 -30.43
N VAL A 264 12.72 15.51 -29.75
CA VAL A 264 12.20 16.71 -29.05
C VAL A 264 13.00 16.99 -27.78
N PHE A 265 13.51 15.94 -27.12
CA PHE A 265 14.33 16.05 -25.91
C PHE A 265 15.82 16.22 -26.20
N GLN A 266 16.26 15.92 -27.41
CA GLN A 266 17.64 16.06 -27.87
C GLN A 266 18.24 17.47 -27.65
N PRO A 267 17.55 18.59 -27.94
CA PRO A 267 18.07 19.94 -27.69
C PRO A 267 18.06 20.37 -26.20
N CYS A 268 17.28 19.69 -25.33
CA CYS A 268 17.21 20.00 -23.90
C CYS A 268 18.24 19.23 -23.05
N ARG A 269 19.04 18.34 -23.66
CA ARG A 269 20.08 17.60 -22.95
C ARG A 269 21.28 18.50 -22.65
N HIS A 270 21.42 18.89 -21.38
CA HIS A 270 22.59 19.61 -20.93
C HIS A 270 23.84 18.71 -20.96
N PRO A 271 24.98 19.18 -21.52
CA PRO A 271 26.21 18.40 -21.67
C PRO A 271 26.94 18.09 -20.35
N LEU A 272 26.46 18.60 -19.21
CA LEU A 272 27.09 18.44 -17.90
C LEU A 272 26.67 17.18 -17.13
N LEU A 273 25.62 16.49 -17.56
CA LEU A 273 25.17 15.25 -16.92
C LEU A 273 25.86 14.04 -17.59
N LYS A 274 26.83 13.47 -16.87
CA LYS A 274 27.80 12.47 -17.34
C LYS A 274 27.21 11.10 -17.72
N SER A 275 25.90 10.89 -17.56
CA SER A 275 25.22 9.62 -17.86
C SER A 275 23.84 9.84 -18.51
N GLU A 276 23.63 9.25 -19.68
CA GLU A 276 22.38 9.34 -20.45
C GLU A 276 21.17 8.73 -19.71
N ALA A 277 21.40 7.83 -18.75
CA ALA A 277 20.36 7.29 -17.89
C ALA A 277 19.85 8.34 -16.90
N THR A 278 20.76 9.07 -16.25
CA THR A 278 20.41 10.10 -15.24
C THR A 278 19.67 11.29 -15.82
N THR A 279 19.91 11.65 -17.09
CA THR A 279 19.19 12.75 -17.76
C THR A 279 17.73 12.40 -18.04
N LYS A 280 17.46 11.17 -18.47
CA LYS A 280 16.10 10.71 -18.80
C LYS A 280 15.22 10.63 -17.56
N ASP A 281 15.78 10.16 -16.44
CA ASP A 281 15.08 10.08 -15.17
C ASP A 281 14.76 11.48 -14.60
N LEU A 282 15.68 12.43 -14.75
CA LEU A 282 15.45 13.82 -14.31
C LEU A 282 14.38 14.53 -15.16
N GLU A 283 14.39 14.34 -16.48
CA GLU A 283 13.34 14.85 -17.38
C GLU A 283 11.95 14.30 -16.99
N SER A 284 11.88 13.00 -16.66
CA SER A 284 10.63 12.37 -16.19
C SER A 284 10.13 12.99 -14.89
N LEU A 285 11.03 13.25 -13.93
CA LEU A 285 10.69 13.95 -12.70
C LEU A 285 10.16 15.35 -12.97
N VAL A 286 10.83 16.14 -13.83
CA VAL A 286 10.40 17.51 -14.16
C VAL A 286 9.00 17.52 -14.79
N ILE A 287 8.73 16.61 -15.72
CA ILE A 287 7.40 16.50 -16.36
C ILE A 287 6.35 16.08 -15.32
N SER A 288 6.65 15.13 -14.45
CA SER A 288 5.71 14.69 -13.40
C SER A 288 5.35 15.82 -12.42
N LEU A 289 6.33 16.65 -12.04
CA LEU A 289 6.11 17.82 -11.16
C LEU A 289 5.36 18.94 -11.88
N ALA A 290 5.61 19.13 -13.18
CA ALA A 290 4.85 20.08 -13.99
C ALA A 290 3.37 19.66 -14.07
N CYS A 291 3.09 18.37 -14.29
CA CYS A 291 1.72 17.84 -14.24
C CYS A 291 1.07 18.07 -12.87
N ALA A 292 1.80 17.87 -11.78
CA ALA A 292 1.33 18.16 -10.42
C ALA A 292 0.91 19.63 -10.26
N ALA A 293 1.81 20.55 -10.64
CA ALA A 293 1.58 21.99 -10.53
C ALA A 293 0.40 22.45 -11.40
N ILE A 294 0.32 21.95 -12.64
CA ILE A 294 -0.79 22.25 -13.54
C ILE A 294 -2.12 21.79 -12.93
N MET A 295 -2.16 20.61 -12.33
CA MET A 295 -3.38 20.12 -11.69
C MET A 295 -3.78 20.91 -10.46
N ILE A 296 -2.82 21.35 -9.63
CA ILE A 296 -3.09 22.27 -8.52
C ILE A 296 -3.72 23.56 -9.06
N VAL A 297 -3.12 24.16 -10.09
CA VAL A 297 -3.63 25.41 -10.70
C VAL A 297 -5.00 25.20 -11.33
N ALA A 298 -5.22 24.08 -12.03
CA ALA A 298 -6.50 23.75 -12.66
C ALA A 298 -7.62 23.62 -11.64
N VAL A 299 -7.39 22.91 -10.54
CA VAL A 299 -8.39 22.77 -9.46
C VAL A 299 -8.65 24.11 -8.78
N ARG A 300 -7.61 24.91 -8.52
CA ARG A 300 -7.73 26.26 -7.94
C ARG A 300 -8.57 27.20 -8.79
N LEU A 301 -8.38 27.17 -10.11
CA LEU A 301 -9.16 27.97 -11.06
C LEU A 301 -10.60 27.46 -11.16
N GLY A 302 -10.81 26.13 -11.14
CA GLY A 302 -12.13 25.52 -11.20
C GLY A 302 -12.97 25.74 -9.94
N SER A 303 -12.35 25.84 -8.76
CA SER A 303 -13.02 26.01 -7.47
C SER A 303 -13.23 27.47 -7.05
N GLY A 304 -12.93 28.45 -7.91
CA GLY A 304 -13.08 29.88 -7.58
C GLY A 304 -12.06 30.45 -6.59
N GLY A 305 -10.96 29.74 -6.30
CA GLY A 305 -9.82 30.26 -5.54
C GLY A 305 -9.99 30.43 -4.02
N GLU A 306 -11.21 30.48 -3.47
CA GLU A 306 -11.46 30.78 -2.05
C GLU A 306 -11.29 29.60 -1.09
N HIS A 307 -11.34 28.35 -1.56
CA HIS A 307 -11.40 27.17 -0.68
C HIS A 307 -10.05 26.65 -0.16
N PHE A 308 -8.92 27.20 -0.62
CA PHE A 308 -7.62 26.60 -0.34
C PHE A 308 -6.58 27.65 0.09
N ASN A 309 -5.84 27.38 1.15
CA ASN A 309 -4.82 28.29 1.67
C ASN A 309 -3.52 28.21 0.84
N ALA A 310 -2.78 29.31 0.67
CA ALA A 310 -1.52 29.30 -0.08
C ALA A 310 -0.47 28.38 0.56
N VAL A 311 -0.48 28.29 1.89
CA VAL A 311 0.42 27.42 2.67
C VAL A 311 0.14 25.94 2.38
N GLU A 312 -1.13 25.53 2.33
CA GLU A 312 -1.54 24.15 1.99
C GLU A 312 -0.98 23.70 0.65
N VAL A 313 -1.03 24.56 -0.37
CA VAL A 313 -0.51 24.25 -1.70
C VAL A 313 1.01 24.11 -1.70
N ILE A 314 1.72 24.96 -0.94
CA ILE A 314 3.17 24.84 -0.79
C ILE A 314 3.53 23.51 -0.13
N VAL A 315 2.84 23.15 0.97
CA VAL A 315 3.08 21.90 1.68
C VAL A 315 2.76 20.69 0.78
N LEU A 316 1.63 20.73 0.05
CA LEU A 316 1.25 19.69 -0.90
C LEU A 316 2.30 19.51 -2.01
N PHE A 317 2.75 20.61 -2.61
CA PHE A 317 3.78 20.57 -3.65
C PHE A 317 5.11 20.02 -3.11
N CYS A 318 5.52 20.41 -1.90
CA CYS A 318 6.70 19.86 -1.23
C CYS A 318 6.57 18.36 -0.95
N ALA A 319 5.40 17.89 -0.49
CA ALA A 319 5.13 16.47 -0.26
C ALA A 319 5.26 15.66 -1.56
N VAL A 320 4.70 16.17 -2.65
CA VAL A 320 4.79 15.56 -3.99
C VAL A 320 6.23 15.55 -4.51
N ALA A 321 6.97 16.65 -4.33
CA ALA A 321 8.38 16.73 -4.73
C ALA A 321 9.25 15.71 -3.99
N LEU A 322 9.07 15.57 -2.67
CA LEU A 322 9.75 14.55 -1.88
C LEU A 322 9.36 13.13 -2.29
N ALA A 323 8.09 12.90 -2.60
CA ALA A 323 7.61 11.61 -3.08
C ALA A 323 8.22 11.22 -4.44
N GLN A 324 8.30 12.16 -5.39
CA GLN A 324 8.98 11.93 -6.68
C GLN A 324 10.49 11.76 -6.52
N TRP A 325 11.12 12.47 -5.59
CA TRP A 325 12.52 12.25 -5.25
C TRP A 325 12.76 10.83 -4.71
N CYS A 326 11.87 10.34 -3.85
CA CYS A 326 11.92 8.96 -3.37
C CYS A 326 11.82 7.94 -4.52
N ARG A 327 10.95 8.19 -5.51
CA ARG A 327 10.86 7.37 -6.72
C ARG A 327 12.18 7.27 -7.47
N LEU A 328 12.87 8.40 -7.69
CA LEU A 328 14.21 8.39 -8.31
C LEU A 328 15.24 7.63 -7.47
N TRP A 329 15.19 7.78 -6.15
CA TRP A 329 16.10 7.05 -5.28
C TRP A 329 15.87 5.53 -5.38
N MET A 330 14.61 5.08 -5.39
CA MET A 330 14.28 3.66 -5.55
C MET A 330 14.70 3.10 -6.92
N THR A 331 14.57 3.87 -8.01
CA THR A 331 15.05 3.43 -9.32
C THR A 331 16.58 3.28 -9.33
N HIS A 332 17.31 4.20 -8.70
CA HIS A 332 18.76 4.07 -8.54
C HIS A 332 19.16 2.84 -7.70
N VAL A 333 18.52 2.62 -6.55
CA VAL A 333 18.78 1.43 -5.71
C VAL A 333 18.52 0.15 -6.48
N ARG A 334 17.46 0.11 -7.29
CA ARG A 334 17.12 -1.03 -8.13
C ARG A 334 18.19 -1.32 -9.20
N LEU A 335 18.67 -0.28 -9.87
CA LEU A 335 19.76 -0.41 -10.85
C LEU A 335 21.03 -0.95 -10.19
N MET A 336 21.36 -0.51 -8.98
CA MET A 336 22.49 -1.02 -8.20
C MET A 336 22.31 -2.48 -7.81
N ALA A 337 21.07 -2.90 -7.50
CA ALA A 337 20.73 -4.28 -7.19
C ALA A 337 20.69 -5.19 -8.44
N LYS A 338 20.85 -4.65 -9.66
CA LYS A 338 20.70 -5.38 -10.94
C LYS A 338 19.35 -6.09 -11.09
N VAL A 339 18.31 -5.59 -10.43
CA VAL A 339 16.96 -6.12 -10.53
C VAL A 339 16.18 -5.25 -11.51
N SER A 340 15.42 -5.82 -12.45
CA SER A 340 14.68 -5.03 -13.44
C SER A 340 13.38 -4.43 -12.88
N THR A 341 12.74 -5.07 -11.90
CA THR A 341 11.41 -4.69 -11.38
C THR A 341 11.24 -5.06 -9.90
N SER A 342 10.76 -4.12 -9.08
CA SER A 342 10.24 -4.39 -7.74
C SER A 342 8.81 -4.96 -7.88
N ALA A 343 8.66 -6.26 -7.58
CA ALA A 343 7.42 -7.03 -7.69
C ALA A 343 6.94 -7.33 -9.13
N PHE A 344 7.09 -8.59 -9.56
CA PHE A 344 6.70 -9.15 -10.87
C PHE A 344 5.18 -9.34 -10.99
N TYR A 345 4.40 -8.27 -11.12
CA TYR A 345 2.97 -8.37 -11.47
C TYR A 345 2.63 -7.97 -12.89
N LEU A 346 3.60 -7.45 -13.62
CA LEU A 346 3.43 -7.03 -15.00
C LEU A 346 4.44 -7.84 -15.84
N PRO A 347 3.99 -8.45 -16.95
CA PRO A 347 4.79 -9.40 -17.72
C PRO A 347 6.12 -8.77 -18.12
N GLU A 348 7.18 -9.60 -18.25
CA GLU A 348 8.48 -9.20 -18.78
C GLU A 348 8.28 -8.51 -20.15
N GLY A 349 8.26 -7.18 -20.16
CA GLY A 349 7.91 -6.36 -21.34
C GLY A 349 6.95 -5.20 -21.05
N SER A 350 6.17 -5.26 -19.97
CA SER A 350 5.34 -4.15 -19.49
C SER A 350 6.23 -3.16 -18.73
N ARG A 351 6.73 -2.14 -19.44
CA ARG A 351 7.63 -1.08 -18.94
C ARG A 351 6.93 -0.01 -18.08
N THR A 352 5.73 -0.30 -17.59
CA THR A 352 5.03 0.54 -16.62
C THR A 352 5.50 0.17 -15.21
N CYS A 353 5.82 1.18 -14.38
CA CYS A 353 6.30 0.99 -12.99
C CYS A 353 5.45 -0.03 -12.22
N GLY A 354 6.11 -0.89 -11.45
CA GLY A 354 5.46 -1.88 -10.57
C GLY A 354 4.54 -1.19 -9.55
N ILE A 355 3.56 -1.92 -9.02
CA ILE A 355 2.56 -1.37 -8.08
C ILE A 355 3.25 -0.77 -6.85
N LEU A 356 4.30 -1.41 -6.34
CA LEU A 356 5.07 -0.92 -5.20
C LEU A 356 5.72 0.45 -5.47
N ASP A 357 6.17 0.71 -6.69
CA ASP A 357 6.80 1.99 -7.07
C ASP A 357 5.81 3.15 -7.12
N ARG A 358 4.55 2.82 -7.42
CA ARG A 358 3.45 3.79 -7.42
C ARG A 358 3.00 4.06 -5.99
N MET A 359 2.81 2.99 -5.22
CA MET A 359 2.40 3.07 -3.83
C MET A 359 3.42 3.79 -2.95
N ALA A 360 4.71 3.58 -3.16
CA ALA A 360 5.75 4.25 -2.39
C ALA A 360 5.70 5.78 -2.53
N VAL A 361 5.29 6.32 -3.69
CA VAL A 361 5.10 7.78 -3.86
C VAL A 361 3.91 8.26 -3.06
N PHE A 362 2.79 7.53 -3.09
CA PHE A 362 1.62 7.84 -2.25
C PHE A 362 1.97 7.80 -0.75
N LEU A 363 2.67 6.74 -0.32
CA LEU A 363 3.06 6.52 1.08
C LEU A 363 4.00 7.62 1.59
N VAL A 364 4.98 8.05 0.78
CA VAL A 364 5.87 9.15 1.18
C VAL A 364 5.13 10.48 1.24
N ALA A 365 4.29 10.77 0.25
CA ALA A 365 3.51 12.00 0.22
C ALA A 365 2.61 12.13 1.45
N ILE A 366 1.96 11.04 1.87
CA ILE A 366 1.05 11.09 3.00
C ILE A 366 1.77 11.25 4.35
N ILE A 367 2.95 10.65 4.55
CA ILE A 367 3.74 10.88 5.78
C ILE A 367 4.05 12.36 5.96
N VAL A 368 4.43 13.04 4.87
CA VAL A 368 4.79 14.45 4.90
C VAL A 368 3.55 15.32 5.10
N TYR A 369 2.42 14.95 4.50
CA TYR A 369 1.20 15.75 4.50
C TYR A 369 0.33 15.56 5.76
N TYR A 370 0.33 14.36 6.34
CA TYR A 370 -0.43 13.98 7.53
C TYR A 370 -0.28 14.94 8.72
N PRO A 371 0.93 15.27 9.22
CA PRO A 371 1.07 16.10 10.41
C PRO A 371 0.51 17.51 10.20
N TYR A 372 0.62 18.03 8.97
CA TYR A 372 0.10 19.34 8.61
C TYR A 372 -1.43 19.38 8.61
N ILE A 373 -2.08 18.38 8.00
CA ILE A 373 -3.54 18.25 8.06
C ILE A 373 -4.00 18.15 9.51
N LYS A 374 -3.37 17.25 10.28
CA LYS A 374 -3.75 16.99 11.68
C LYS A 374 -3.71 18.26 12.52
N GLN A 375 -2.67 19.06 12.35
CA GLN A 375 -2.52 20.32 13.06
C GLN A 375 -3.50 21.41 12.59
N THR A 376 -3.89 21.42 11.31
CA THR A 376 -4.70 22.51 10.75
C THR A 376 -6.20 22.29 10.97
N TYR A 377 -6.66 21.05 10.89
CA TYR A 377 -8.09 20.71 10.91
C TYR A 377 -8.57 20.09 12.22
N PHE A 378 -7.65 19.58 13.05
CA PHE A 378 -7.99 18.78 14.24
C PHE A 378 -7.24 19.20 15.51
N ALA A 379 -6.58 20.37 15.51
CA ALA A 379 -5.89 20.93 16.67
C ALA A 379 -6.77 21.90 17.48
#